data_AF-A0A2P6SJN4-F1
#
_entry.id   AF-A0A2P6SJN4-F1
#
_cell.length_a   1.000
_cell.length_b   1.000
_cell.length_c   1.000
_cell.angle_alpha   90.00
_cell.angle_beta   90.00
_cell.angle_gamma   90.00
#
_symmetry.space_group_name_H-M   'P 1'
#
loop_
_entity.id
_entity.type
_entity.pdbx_description
1 polymer ?
#
loop_
_entity_poly.entity_id
_entity_poly.type
_entity_poly.pdbx_seq_one_letter_code
_entity_poly.pdbx_strand_id
1 'polypeptide(L)'
;MAEAPTSPAGGSHESGGEQSPQNGSSSNVREQDRYLPIANISRIMKKALPQNGKIAKDAKDTVQECVSEFISFVTSEASDKCQKEKRKTINGDDLLWAMATLGFEDYIEPLRIYLARYRELEGDAKGSARGGEGSAKGNPVGAMTGQNSQFVHQPPLNYVNSQEDYYVPLNNMGNGN
;
A
#
# COMPACT_ATOMS: atom_id res chain seq x y z
N MET A 1 8.35 -65.48 49.40
CA MET A 1 7.05 -65.68 50.07
C MET A 1 6.47 -64.30 50.30
N ALA A 2 5.70 -63.74 49.35
CA ALA A 2 4.26 -63.93 49.05
C ALA A 2 3.36 -63.24 50.11
N GLU A 3 2.80 -62.06 49.78
CA GLU A 3 1.37 -61.74 49.49
C GLU A 3 0.55 -61.44 50.77
N ALA A 4 -0.44 -60.54 50.90
CA ALA A 4 -1.13 -59.48 50.11
C ALA A 4 -1.90 -58.60 51.15
N PRO A 5 -2.75 -57.57 50.84
CA PRO A 5 -4.09 -57.77 50.21
C PRO A 5 -4.65 -56.63 49.30
N THR A 6 -5.46 -57.06 48.32
CA THR A 6 -6.76 -56.59 47.76
C THR A 6 -7.14 -55.10 47.49
N SER A 7 -7.76 -54.90 46.32
CA SER A 7 -8.32 -53.72 45.59
C SER A 7 -9.35 -52.79 46.27
N PRO A 8 -9.74 -51.65 45.62
CA PRO A 8 -10.93 -51.66 44.74
C PRO A 8 -10.82 -50.81 43.45
N ALA A 9 -11.85 -50.98 42.60
CA ALA A 9 -12.09 -50.35 41.31
C ALA A 9 -12.65 -48.91 41.38
N GLY A 10 -12.55 -48.19 40.25
CA GLY A 10 -13.51 -47.14 39.86
C GLY A 10 -12.97 -45.70 39.90
N GLY A 11 -12.92 -45.06 38.74
CA GLY A 11 -12.54 -43.64 38.61
C GLY A 11 -12.50 -43.18 37.17
N SER A 12 -13.69 -43.02 36.58
CA SER A 12 -13.93 -42.26 35.36
C SER A 12 -13.37 -40.84 35.48
N HIS A 13 -12.86 -40.28 34.37
CA HIS A 13 -13.01 -38.89 33.90
C HIS A 13 -11.71 -38.35 33.32
N GLU A 14 -11.62 -38.22 31.99
CA GLU A 14 -11.03 -37.06 31.32
C GLU A 14 -11.84 -36.79 30.04
N SER A 15 -12.93 -36.06 30.25
CA SER A 15 -13.64 -35.30 29.23
C SER A 15 -12.83 -34.05 28.88
N GLY A 16 -12.84 -33.67 27.59
CA GLY A 16 -12.64 -32.27 27.20
C GLY A 16 -11.29 -31.94 26.58
N GLY A 17 -11.27 -31.93 25.26
CA GLY A 17 -10.18 -31.37 24.44
C GLY A 17 -10.72 -30.88 23.11
N GLU A 18 -11.71 -30.00 23.19
CA GLU A 18 -11.97 -28.88 22.28
C GLU A 18 -11.64 -29.10 20.79
N GLN A 19 -12.62 -29.64 20.05
CA GLN A 19 -12.76 -29.35 18.63
C GLN A 19 -13.06 -27.85 18.50
N SER A 20 -12.02 -27.03 18.29
CA SER A 20 -12.20 -25.64 17.89
C SER A 20 -13.04 -25.60 16.61
N PRO A 21 -14.19 -24.90 16.59
CA PRO A 21 -14.94 -24.73 15.36
C PRO A 21 -14.09 -23.86 14.42
N GLN A 22 -13.83 -24.42 13.24
CA GLN A 22 -13.16 -23.76 12.13
C GLN A 22 -13.76 -22.35 11.93
N ASN A 23 -13.01 -21.33 12.32
CA ASN A 23 -13.37 -19.93 12.14
C ASN A 23 -13.10 -19.51 10.68
N GLY A 24 -13.74 -20.19 9.72
CA GLY A 24 -13.61 -19.90 8.29
C GLY A 24 -14.21 -18.56 7.87
N SER A 25 -15.05 -17.95 8.72
CA SER A 25 -15.62 -16.63 8.43
C SER A 25 -14.65 -15.49 8.77
N SER A 26 -13.84 -15.62 9.82
CA SER A 26 -12.91 -14.54 10.21
C SER A 26 -11.65 -14.51 9.34
N SER A 27 -11.21 -15.66 8.81
CA SER A 27 -10.10 -15.72 7.85
C SER A 27 -10.45 -14.97 6.56
N ASN A 28 -11.67 -15.16 6.05
CA ASN A 28 -12.09 -14.58 4.78
C ASN A 28 -12.26 -13.06 4.86
N VAL A 29 -12.72 -12.53 6.00
CA VAL A 29 -12.79 -11.08 6.22
C VAL A 29 -11.39 -10.47 6.26
N ARG A 30 -10.45 -11.09 6.99
CA ARG A 30 -9.05 -10.65 7.05
C ARG A 30 -8.35 -10.72 5.70
N GLU A 31 -8.74 -11.65 4.86
CA GLU A 31 -8.17 -11.78 3.51
C GLU A 31 -8.68 -10.69 2.57
N GLN A 32 -9.98 -10.34 2.66
CA GLN A 32 -10.53 -9.21 1.90
C GLN A 32 -9.89 -7.87 2.28
N ASP A 33 -9.49 -7.68 3.54
CA ASP A 33 -8.76 -6.48 3.99
C ASP A 33 -7.39 -6.30 3.29
N ARG A 34 -6.82 -7.38 2.75
CA ARG A 34 -5.53 -7.31 2.02
C ARG A 34 -5.69 -6.84 0.58
N TYR A 35 -6.90 -6.91 0.03
CA TYR A 35 -7.15 -6.68 -1.39
C TYR A 35 -7.66 -5.27 -1.66
N LEU A 36 -7.17 -4.68 -2.76
CA LEU A 36 -7.75 -3.43 -3.26
C LEU A 36 -9.18 -3.67 -3.77
N PRO A 37 -10.08 -2.69 -3.68
CA PRO A 37 -11.45 -2.85 -4.18
C PRO A 37 -11.47 -3.28 -5.65
N ILE A 38 -12.19 -4.36 -5.96
CA ILE A 38 -12.26 -4.94 -7.31
C ILE A 38 -12.74 -3.93 -8.37
N ALA A 39 -13.55 -2.94 -7.97
CA ALA A 39 -14.01 -1.86 -8.82
C ALA A 39 -12.85 -0.98 -9.33
N ASN A 40 -11.86 -0.69 -8.48
CA ASN A 40 -10.69 0.10 -8.84
C ASN A 40 -9.79 -0.69 -9.81
N ILE A 41 -9.56 -1.97 -9.51
CA ILE A 41 -8.83 -2.90 -10.39
C ILE A 41 -9.51 -2.96 -11.78
N SER A 42 -10.82 -3.25 -11.80
CA SER A 42 -11.58 -3.36 -13.04
C SER A 42 -11.56 -2.07 -13.87
N ARG A 43 -11.58 -0.90 -13.22
CA ARG A 43 -11.51 0.40 -13.92
C ARG A 43 -10.16 0.60 -14.60
N ILE A 44 -9.07 0.26 -13.93
CA ILE A 44 -7.71 0.40 -14.49
C ILE A 44 -7.49 -0.59 -15.62
N MET A 45 -7.81 -1.87 -15.41
CA MET A 45 -7.70 -2.90 -16.45
C MET A 45 -8.47 -2.51 -17.71
N LYS A 46 -9.65 -1.89 -17.57
CA LYS A 46 -10.48 -1.50 -18.72
C LYS A 46 -9.85 -0.38 -19.57
N LYS A 47 -8.94 0.43 -19.01
CA LYS A 47 -8.19 1.46 -19.78
C LYS A 47 -7.23 0.85 -20.80
N ALA A 48 -6.77 -0.38 -20.57
CA ALA A 48 -5.89 -1.09 -21.50
C ALA A 48 -6.66 -1.83 -22.61
N LEU A 49 -8.00 -1.70 -22.65
CA LEU A 49 -8.85 -2.41 -23.59
C LEU A 49 -9.65 -1.43 -24.47
N PRO A 50 -10.08 -1.86 -25.67
CA PRO A 50 -11.06 -1.12 -26.45
C PRO A 50 -12.35 -0.85 -25.68
N GLN A 51 -13.11 0.17 -26.11
CA GLN A 51 -14.33 0.62 -25.44
C GLN A 51 -15.32 -0.52 -25.12
N ASN A 52 -15.51 -1.43 -26.07
CA ASN A 52 -16.42 -2.58 -25.96
C ASN A 52 -15.78 -3.86 -25.36
N GLY A 53 -14.49 -3.82 -25.00
CA GLY A 53 -13.79 -4.97 -24.43
C GLY A 53 -14.41 -5.45 -23.12
N LYS A 54 -14.45 -6.77 -22.89
CA LYS A 54 -14.95 -7.36 -21.65
C LYS A 54 -13.81 -8.01 -20.88
N ILE A 55 -13.88 -7.96 -19.56
CA ILE A 55 -12.92 -8.60 -18.66
C ILE A 55 -13.68 -9.69 -17.90
N ALA A 56 -13.21 -10.92 -18.03
CA ALA A 56 -13.75 -12.06 -17.28
C ALA A 56 -13.62 -11.85 -15.77
N LYS A 57 -14.50 -12.47 -14.98
CA LYS A 57 -14.44 -12.38 -13.50
C LYS A 57 -13.07 -12.89 -13.00
N ASP A 58 -12.69 -14.09 -13.44
CA ASP A 58 -11.45 -14.74 -12.99
C ASP A 58 -10.22 -13.89 -13.30
N ALA A 59 -10.18 -13.20 -14.45
CA ALA A 59 -9.10 -12.28 -14.76
C ALA A 59 -9.02 -11.08 -13.80
N LYS A 60 -10.15 -10.57 -13.30
CA LYS A 60 -10.15 -9.48 -12.31
C LYS A 60 -9.65 -9.98 -10.96
N ASP A 61 -10.06 -11.18 -10.56
CA ASP A 61 -9.68 -11.80 -9.28
C ASP A 61 -8.17 -12.12 -9.29
N THR A 62 -7.66 -12.71 -10.37
CA THR A 62 -6.20 -12.96 -10.54
C THR A 62 -5.40 -11.66 -10.47
N VAL A 63 -5.82 -10.60 -11.17
CA VAL A 63 -5.09 -9.33 -11.12
C VAL A 63 -5.19 -8.68 -9.73
N GLN A 64 -6.30 -8.82 -9.02
CA GLN A 64 -6.43 -8.33 -7.65
C GLN A 64 -5.42 -9.02 -6.70
N GLU A 65 -5.27 -10.34 -6.82
CA GLU A 65 -4.24 -11.10 -6.10
C GLU A 65 -2.84 -10.64 -6.49
N CYS A 66 -2.53 -10.59 -7.79
CA CYS A 66 -1.21 -10.17 -8.29
C CYS A 66 -0.82 -8.76 -7.85
N VAL A 67 -1.75 -7.80 -7.82
CA VAL A 67 -1.44 -6.42 -7.40
C VAL A 67 -1.13 -6.37 -5.90
N SER A 68 -1.80 -7.19 -5.10
CA SER A 68 -1.57 -7.26 -3.66
C SER A 68 -0.20 -7.88 -3.36
N GLU A 69 0.17 -8.91 -4.13
CA GLU A 69 1.51 -9.49 -4.09
C GLU A 69 2.57 -8.49 -4.59
N PHE A 70 2.31 -7.75 -5.67
CA PHE A 70 3.22 -6.73 -6.18
C PHE A 70 3.53 -5.64 -5.13
N ILE A 71 2.53 -5.15 -4.41
CA ILE A 71 2.74 -4.22 -3.30
C ILE A 71 3.66 -4.83 -2.25
N SER A 72 3.39 -6.09 -1.86
CA SER A 72 4.21 -6.79 -0.86
C SER A 72 5.64 -7.04 -1.36
N PHE A 73 5.82 -7.33 -2.65
CA PHE A 73 7.10 -7.60 -3.27
C PHE A 73 7.98 -6.34 -3.29
N VAL A 74 7.47 -5.23 -3.82
CA VAL A 74 8.22 -3.96 -3.91
C VAL A 74 8.51 -3.41 -2.51
N THR A 75 7.54 -3.49 -1.60
CA THR A 75 7.72 -2.97 -0.23
C THR A 75 8.71 -3.80 0.58
N SER A 76 8.78 -5.12 0.35
CA SER A 76 9.81 -5.97 0.95
C SER A 76 11.21 -5.56 0.51
N GLU A 77 11.43 -5.36 -0.78
CA GLU A 77 12.75 -4.96 -1.32
C GLU A 77 13.17 -3.56 -0.82
N ALA A 78 12.23 -2.61 -0.77
CA ALA A 78 12.46 -1.27 -0.21
C ALA A 78 12.74 -1.32 1.30
N SER A 79 12.04 -2.19 2.04
CA SER A 79 12.27 -2.42 3.47
C SER A 79 13.68 -2.94 3.71
N ASP A 80 14.14 -3.91 2.93
CA ASP A 80 15.48 -4.48 3.06
C ASP A 80 16.57 -3.42 2.88
N LYS A 81 16.43 -2.54 1.88
CA LYS A 81 17.33 -1.39 1.71
C LYS A 81 17.31 -0.45 2.92
N CYS A 82 16.12 -0.03 3.34
CA CYS A 82 15.93 0.87 4.47
C CYS A 82 16.60 0.33 5.74
N GLN A 83 16.43 -0.97 6.01
CA GLN A 83 17.03 -1.66 7.15
C GLN A 83 18.56 -1.78 7.03
N LYS A 84 19.09 -2.10 5.83
CA LYS A 84 20.54 -2.11 5.56
C LYS A 84 21.18 -0.75 5.85
N GLU A 85 20.45 0.34 5.58
CA GLU A 85 20.86 1.71 5.91
C GLU A 85 20.57 2.12 7.37
N LYS A 86 20.18 1.18 8.24
CA LYS A 86 19.86 1.40 9.66
C LYS A 86 18.73 2.40 9.90
N ARG A 87 17.82 2.56 8.94
CA ARG A 87 16.59 3.35 9.09
C ARG A 87 15.43 2.47 9.49
N LYS A 88 14.43 3.06 10.17
CA LYS A 88 13.19 2.38 10.59
C LYS A 88 11.99 2.76 9.73
N THR A 89 12.14 3.76 8.87
CA THR A 89 11.05 4.34 8.06
C THR A 89 11.48 4.32 6.61
N ILE A 90 10.72 3.58 5.81
CA ILE A 90 10.85 3.53 4.36
C ILE A 90 10.46 4.89 3.80
N ASN A 91 11.24 5.42 2.87
CA ASN A 91 10.95 6.69 2.18
C ASN A 91 10.77 6.48 0.66
N GLY A 92 10.49 7.55 -0.08
CA GLY A 92 10.30 7.48 -1.53
C GLY A 92 11.56 7.07 -2.32
N ASP A 93 12.76 7.37 -1.81
CA ASP A 93 14.01 7.01 -2.46
C ASP A 93 14.31 5.51 -2.34
N ASP A 94 13.84 4.86 -1.28
CA ASP A 94 13.86 3.40 -1.14
C ASP A 94 13.00 2.71 -2.19
N LEU A 95 11.79 3.24 -2.44
CA LEU A 95 10.88 2.71 -3.44
C LEU A 95 11.46 2.87 -4.85
N LEU A 96 12.04 4.03 -5.17
CA LEU A 96 12.70 4.24 -6.46
C LEU A 96 13.86 3.25 -6.67
N TRP A 97 14.65 3.00 -5.63
CA TRP A 97 15.71 1.99 -5.72
C TRP A 97 15.17 0.57 -5.91
N ALA A 98 14.15 0.18 -5.13
CA ALA A 98 13.53 -1.13 -5.25
C ALA A 98 12.98 -1.36 -6.65
N MET A 99 12.26 -0.40 -7.22
CA MET A 99 11.73 -0.49 -8.59
C MET A 99 12.84 -0.72 -9.62
N ALA A 100 14.00 -0.06 -9.47
CA ALA A 100 15.13 -0.25 -10.38
C ALA A 100 15.77 -1.64 -10.19
N THR A 101 15.98 -2.07 -8.94
CA THR A 101 16.55 -3.39 -8.63
C THR A 101 15.68 -4.55 -9.13
N LEU A 102 14.36 -4.37 -9.10
CA LEU A 102 13.38 -5.37 -9.50
C LEU A 102 13.11 -5.42 -11.02
N GLY A 103 13.75 -4.55 -11.81
CA GLY A 103 13.59 -4.54 -13.27
C GLY A 103 12.37 -3.74 -13.77
N PHE A 104 11.94 -2.73 -13.02
CA PHE A 104 10.84 -1.82 -13.38
C PHE A 104 11.37 -0.42 -13.74
N GLU A 105 12.47 -0.34 -14.49
CA GLU A 105 13.21 0.89 -14.79
C GLU A 105 12.35 1.93 -15.54
N ASP A 106 11.45 1.48 -16.39
CA ASP A 106 10.52 2.34 -17.15
C ASP A 106 9.61 3.19 -16.25
N TYR A 107 9.43 2.79 -14.98
CA TYR A 107 8.63 3.52 -14.01
C TYR A 107 9.43 4.55 -13.20
N ILE A 108 10.77 4.52 -13.26
CA ILE A 108 11.62 5.33 -12.39
C ILE A 108 11.46 6.83 -12.65
N GLU A 109 11.52 7.23 -13.91
CA GLU A 109 11.43 8.65 -14.27
C GLU A 109 10.06 9.26 -13.94
N PRO A 110 8.93 8.62 -14.31
CA PRO A 110 7.61 9.08 -13.86
C PRO A 110 7.47 9.17 -12.33
N LEU A 111 8.00 8.18 -11.59
CA LEU A 111 7.91 8.16 -10.13
C LEU A 111 8.78 9.23 -9.47
N ARG A 112 9.95 9.57 -10.04
CA ARG A 112 10.78 10.68 -9.56
C ARG A 112 10.07 12.02 -9.68
N ILE A 113 9.45 12.27 -10.84
CA ILE A 113 8.66 13.49 -11.07
C ILE A 113 7.52 13.57 -10.05
N TYR A 114 6.80 12.46 -9.85
CA TYR A 114 5.73 12.39 -8.86
C TYR A 114 6.24 12.69 -7.44
N LEU A 115 7.36 12.08 -7.02
CA LEU A 115 7.93 12.29 -5.69
C LEU A 115 8.37 13.74 -5.47
N ALA A 116 8.96 14.38 -6.48
CA ALA A 116 9.33 15.79 -6.43
C ALA A 116 8.10 16.68 -6.21
N ARG A 117 7.04 16.47 -7.02
CA ARG A 117 5.76 17.21 -6.86
C ARG A 117 5.11 16.98 -5.50
N TYR A 118 5.14 15.75 -5.00
CA TYR A 118 4.60 15.44 -3.68
C TYR A 118 5.32 16.22 -2.57
N ARG A 119 6.66 16.32 -2.64
CA ARG A 119 7.48 17.08 -1.69
C ARG A 119 7.23 18.58 -1.76
N GLU A 120 7.00 19.15 -2.95
CA GLU A 120 6.60 20.55 -3.12
C GLU A 120 5.28 20.83 -2.40
N LEU A 121 4.25 20.01 -2.64
CA LEU A 121 2.92 20.17 -2.06
C LEU A 121 2.90 19.99 -0.52
N GLU A 122 3.62 18.99 0.01
CA GLU A 122 3.72 18.82 1.47
C GLU A 122 4.62 19.88 2.13
N GLY A 123 5.62 20.38 1.41
CA GLY A 123 6.49 21.47 1.85
C GLY A 123 5.71 22.77 2.05
N ASP A 124 4.84 23.12 1.11
CA ASP A 124 3.97 24.31 1.18
C ASP A 124 2.95 24.22 2.33
N ALA A 125 2.44 23.01 2.63
CA ALA A 125 1.54 22.79 3.77
C ALA A 125 2.22 23.03 5.13
N LYS A 126 3.56 22.88 5.22
CA LYS A 126 4.35 23.20 6.42
C LYS A 126 4.98 24.61 6.41
N GLY A 127 5.02 25.27 5.26
CA GLY A 127 5.65 26.59 5.07
C GLY A 127 4.86 27.78 5.61
N SER A 128 3.54 27.65 5.84
CA SER A 128 2.70 28.77 6.30
C SER A 128 2.63 28.95 7.83
N ALA A 129 3.33 28.13 8.63
CA ALA A 129 3.22 28.15 10.10
C ALA A 129 4.50 28.57 10.85
N ARG A 130 5.48 29.18 10.18
CA ARG A 130 6.69 29.70 10.84
C ARG A 130 7.06 31.10 10.37
N GLY A 131 6.28 32.08 10.82
CA GLY A 131 6.66 33.49 10.84
C GLY A 131 6.08 34.16 12.08
N GLY A 132 6.90 34.38 13.11
CA GLY A 132 6.49 35.10 14.32
C GLY A 132 7.32 34.72 15.54
N GLU A 133 8.48 35.37 15.70
CA GLU A 133 9.32 35.31 16.89
C GLU A 133 8.70 36.19 18.01
N GLY A 134 8.54 35.64 19.22
CA GLY A 134 8.00 36.36 20.38
C GLY A 134 8.11 35.55 21.68
N SER A 135 9.02 35.98 22.55
CA SER A 135 9.45 35.39 23.82
C SER A 135 8.39 35.43 24.94
N ALA A 136 8.18 34.33 25.70
CA ALA A 136 7.87 34.32 27.15
C ALA A 136 7.63 32.90 27.74
N LYS A 137 8.00 32.74 29.01
CA LYS A 137 8.04 31.54 29.88
C LYS A 137 6.68 30.87 30.18
N GLY A 138 6.72 29.56 30.47
CA GLY A 138 5.70 28.85 31.29
C GLY A 138 5.77 27.32 31.22
N ASN A 139 6.01 26.65 32.36
CA ASN A 139 6.06 25.18 32.55
C ASN A 139 4.62 24.58 32.71
N PRO A 140 4.40 23.24 32.77
CA PRO A 140 3.44 22.53 31.93
C PRO A 140 2.27 21.87 32.69
N VAL A 141 1.08 21.75 32.08
CA VAL A 141 0.07 20.75 32.50
C VAL A 141 -0.79 20.30 31.32
N GLY A 142 -0.79 18.98 31.07
CA GLY A 142 -1.96 18.19 30.68
C GLY A 142 -2.57 18.35 29.28
N ALA A 143 -2.42 17.31 28.44
CA ALA A 143 -3.54 16.69 27.73
C ALA A 143 -3.03 15.54 26.85
N MET A 144 -3.45 14.32 27.19
CA MET A 144 -3.42 13.16 26.33
C MET A 144 -4.74 13.17 25.54
N THR A 145 -4.67 13.34 24.22
CA THR A 145 -5.65 12.81 23.27
C THR A 145 -4.95 12.61 21.92
N GLY A 146 -4.76 11.34 21.55
CA GLY A 146 -4.42 10.98 20.19
C GLY A 146 -5.69 10.96 19.35
N GLN A 147 -5.62 11.52 18.14
CA GLN A 147 -6.44 11.08 17.01
C GLN A 147 -5.84 11.60 15.71
N ASN A 148 -5.12 10.69 15.07
CA ASN A 148 -4.64 10.78 13.70
C ASN A 148 -5.86 10.94 12.77
N SER A 149 -6.00 12.10 12.16
CA SER A 149 -7.05 12.38 11.17
C SER A 149 -6.50 13.27 10.05
N GLN A 150 -5.63 12.68 9.23
CA GLN A 150 -5.26 13.24 7.92
C GLN A 150 -5.35 12.16 6.83
N PHE A 151 -6.57 11.78 6.48
CA PHE A 151 -6.86 11.03 5.25
C PHE A 151 -8.17 11.52 4.62
N VAL A 152 -8.37 12.83 4.49
CA VAL A 152 -9.52 13.34 3.73
C VAL A 152 -9.17 14.66 3.03
N HIS A 153 -8.31 14.60 2.00
CA HIS A 153 -8.49 15.35 0.74
C HIS A 153 -7.25 15.11 -0.16
N GLN A 154 -7.30 14.11 -1.04
CA GLN A 154 -6.51 14.15 -2.27
C GLN A 154 -7.46 14.55 -3.41
N PRO A 155 -7.16 15.61 -4.19
CA PRO A 155 -7.84 15.79 -5.47
C PRO A 155 -7.41 14.65 -6.40
N PRO A 156 -8.24 14.26 -7.40
CA PRO A 156 -7.85 13.20 -8.31
C PRO A 156 -6.61 13.65 -9.10
N LEU A 157 -5.53 12.89 -8.94
CA LEU A 157 -4.36 13.00 -9.81
C LEU A 157 -4.81 12.57 -11.21
N ASN A 158 -5.12 13.56 -12.06
CA ASN A 158 -5.20 13.35 -13.49
C ASN A 158 -3.79 12.97 -13.94
N TYR A 159 -3.60 11.67 -14.19
CA TYR A 159 -2.43 11.13 -14.84
C TYR A 159 -2.42 11.71 -16.26
N VAL A 160 -1.72 12.83 -16.46
CA VAL A 160 -1.50 13.41 -17.78
C VAL A 160 -0.69 12.38 -18.57
N ASN A 161 -1.27 11.95 -19.69
CA ASN A 161 -0.70 10.99 -20.61
C ASN A 161 0.52 11.63 -21.30
N SER A 162 1.74 11.32 -20.85
CA SER A 162 3.00 11.81 -21.45
C SER A 162 3.31 11.24 -22.85
N GLN A 163 2.33 10.63 -23.52
CA GLN A 163 2.50 10.00 -24.83
C GLN A 163 2.08 10.91 -26.01
N GLU A 164 1.44 12.05 -25.77
CA GLU A 164 0.97 12.94 -26.86
C GLU A 164 1.95 14.08 -27.23
N ASP A 165 2.98 14.38 -26.44
CA ASP A 165 3.93 15.47 -26.73
C ASP A 165 5.04 15.10 -27.74
N TYR A 166 5.03 13.87 -28.29
CA TYR A 166 6.04 13.38 -29.25
C TYR A 166 5.53 13.24 -30.70
N TYR A 167 4.57 14.05 -31.13
CA TYR A 167 4.21 14.19 -32.55
C TYR A 167 4.22 15.66 -32.99
N VAL A 168 5.30 16.08 -33.64
CA VAL A 168 5.33 17.34 -34.38
C VAL A 168 4.78 17.06 -35.78
N PRO A 169 3.65 17.65 -36.21
CA PRO A 169 3.18 17.47 -37.57
C PRO A 169 4.10 18.23 -38.55
N LEU A 170 4.88 17.48 -39.32
CA LEU A 170 5.45 17.93 -40.59
C LEU A 170 4.28 18.23 -41.54
N ASN A 171 3.87 19.50 -41.65
CA ASN A 171 3.25 20.06 -42.86
C ASN A 171 3.01 21.57 -42.69
N ASN A 172 3.80 22.38 -43.42
CA ASN A 172 3.33 23.29 -44.46
C ASN A 172 4.27 24.51 -44.60
N MET A 173 5.45 24.28 -45.19
CA MET A 173 6.22 25.35 -45.82
C MET A 173 5.67 25.58 -47.22
N GLY A 174 5.19 26.79 -47.48
CA GLY A 174 5.02 27.34 -48.82
C GLY A 174 3.59 27.68 -49.20
N ASN A 175 3.23 28.95 -49.02
CA ASN A 175 2.62 29.78 -50.07
C ASN A 175 2.39 31.19 -49.53
N GLY A 176 3.40 32.05 -49.70
CA GLY A 176 3.21 33.50 -49.72
C GLY A 176 3.38 33.94 -51.16
N ASN A 177 2.29 34.44 -51.75
CA ASN A 177 2.28 35.21 -52.98
C ASN A 177 2.17 36.69 -52.58
#